data_AF-A0A2A5BTM9-F1
#
_entry.id   AF-A0A2A5BTM9-F1
#
_cell.length_a   1.000
_cell.length_b   1.000
_cell.length_c   1.000
_cell.angle_alpha   90.00
_cell.angle_beta   90.00
_cell.angle_gamma   90.00
#
_symmetry.space_group_name_H-M   'P 1'
#
loop_
_entity.id
_entity.type
_entity.pdbx_description
1 polymer ?
#
loop_
_entity_poly.entity_id
_entity_poly.type
_entity_poly.pdbx_seq_one_letter_code
_entity_poly.pdbx_strand_id
1 'polypeptide(L)' 'GIKGTPEMVVNGKYRLSAKMAGGQGGMLKVADYLITLERNSQSTGS' A
#
# COMPACT_ATOMS: atom_id res chain seq x y z
N GLY A 1 2.21 -19.28 15.67
CA GLY A 1 2.72 -18.26 14.74
C GLY A 1 1.56 -17.58 14.07
N ILE A 2 1.53 -16.25 14.03
CA ILE A 2 0.46 -15.48 13.39
C ILE A 2 0.51 -15.78 11.88
N LYS A 3 -0.28 -16.76 11.44
CA LYS A 3 -0.51 -17.09 10.03
C LYS A 3 -1.66 -16.23 9.51
N GLY A 4 -1.64 -14.94 9.82
CA GLY A 4 -2.48 -13.95 9.16
C GLY A 4 -1.70 -13.44 7.97
N THR A 5 -2.15 -13.72 6.75
CA THR A 5 -1.60 -13.03 5.58
C THR A 5 -1.82 -11.53 5.80
N PRO A 6 -0.77 -10.70 5.87
CA PRO A 6 -0.98 -9.27 6.03
C PRO A 6 -1.65 -8.74 4.76
N GLU A 7 -2.81 -8.12 4.93
CA GLU A 7 -3.53 -7.39 3.89
C GLU A 7 -3.70 -5.94 4.34
N MET A 8 -3.48 -5.01 3.43
CA MET A 8 -3.59 -3.57 3.68
C MET A 8 -4.38 -2.92 2.54
N VAL A 9 -5.15 -1.89 2.85
CA VAL A 9 -5.91 -1.12 1.85
C VAL A 9 -5.50 0.35 1.94
N VAL A 10 -5.04 0.93 0.83
CA VAL A 10 -4.65 2.35 0.75
C VAL A 10 -5.78 3.14 0.09
N ASN A 11 -6.27 4.16 0.80
CA ASN A 11 -7.34 5.07 0.37
C ASN A 11 -8.64 4.38 -0.10
N GLY A 12 -8.92 3.16 0.40
CA GLY A 12 -10.06 2.34 -0.08
C GLY A 12 -9.94 1.84 -1.53
N LYS A 13 -8.88 2.19 -2.25
CA LYS A 13 -8.73 2.01 -3.71
C LYS A 13 -7.71 0.93 -4.07
N TYR A 14 -6.69 0.73 -3.26
CA TYR A 14 -5.61 -0.23 -3.54
C TYR A 14 -5.50 -1.29 -2.45
N ARG A 15 -5.72 -2.57 -2.80
CA ARG A 15 -5.47 -3.72 -1.92
C ARG A 15 -4.06 -4.27 -2.14
N LEU A 16 -3.29 -4.39 -1.07
CA LEU A 16 -1.94 -4.97 -1.07
C LEU A 16 -1.88 -6.16 -0.10
N SER A 17 -1.05 -7.14 -0.44
CA SER A 17 -0.69 -8.24 0.45
C SER A 17 0.82 -8.48 0.40
N ALA A 18 1.39 -9.05 1.47
CA ALA A 18 2.83 -9.36 1.47
C ALA A 18 3.21 -10.34 0.35
N LYS A 19 2.33 -11.23 -0.09
CA LYS A 19 2.61 -12.13 -1.23
C LYS A 19 2.80 -11.35 -2.53
N MET A 20 1.93 -10.36 -2.79
CA MET A 20 2.02 -9.52 -3.98
C MET A 20 3.23 -8.58 -3.94
N ALA A 21 3.62 -8.16 -2.74
CA ALA A 21 4.72 -7.22 -2.55
C ALA A 21 6.09 -7.90 -2.34
N GLY A 22 6.20 -9.23 -2.47
CA GLY A 22 7.48 -9.94 -2.29
C GLY A 22 7.96 -10.06 -0.83
N GLY A 23 7.04 -9.94 0.13
CA GLY A 23 7.27 -10.04 1.57
C GLY A 23 6.76 -8.82 2.34
N GLN A 24 6.88 -8.88 3.67
CA GLN A 24 6.47 -7.82 4.59
C GLN A 24 7.20 -6.49 4.29
N GLY A 25 8.51 -6.55 4.05
CA GLY A 25 9.31 -5.35 3.74
C GLY A 25 8.96 -4.71 2.39
N GLY A 26 8.57 -5.50 1.39
CA GLY A 26 8.08 -4.96 0.14
C GLY A 26 6.70 -4.33 0.25
N MET A 27 5.84 -4.85 1.14
CA MET A 27 4.53 -4.26 1.42
C MET A 27 4.65 -2.82 1.92
N LEU A 28 5.63 -2.54 2.80
CA LEU A 28 5.89 -1.19 3.31
C LEU A 28 6.35 -0.22 2.20
N LYS A 29 7.20 -0.68 1.27
CA LYS A 29 7.64 0.13 0.11
C LYS A 29 6.50 0.46 -0.83
N VAL A 30 5.63 -0.52 -1.12
CA VAL A 30 4.45 -0.33 -1.98
C VAL A 30 3.45 0.61 -1.31
N ALA A 31 3.26 0.49 0.00
CA ALA A 31 2.42 1.42 0.77
C ALA A 31 2.91 2.87 0.66
N ASP A 32 4.22 3.10 0.88
CA ASP A 32 4.83 4.44 0.81
C ASP A 32 4.69 5.06 -0.59
N TYR A 33 4.91 4.26 -1.64
CA TYR A 33 4.69 4.68 -3.02
C TYR A 33 3.23 5.08 -3.30
N LEU A 34 2.25 4.28 -2.89
CA LEU A 34 0.83 4.56 -3.12
C LEU A 34 0.35 5.78 -2.33
N ILE A 35 0.84 6.00 -1.12
CA ILE A 35 0.55 7.20 -0.32
C ILE A 35 1.08 8.44 -1.05
N THR A 36 2.32 8.39 -1.55
CA THR A 36 2.93 9.50 -2.29
C THR A 36 2.18 9.78 -3.60
N LEU A 37 1.79 8.74 -4.32
CA LEU A 37 1.01 8.85 -5.55
C LEU A 37 -0.35 9.52 -5.30
N GLU A 38 -1.08 9.09 -4.28
CA GLU A 38 -2.39 9.64 -3.95
C GLU A 38 -2.28 11.08 -3.42
N ARG A 39 -1.25 11.40 -2.61
CA ARG A 39 -1.00 12.77 -2.16
C ARG A 39 -0.72 13.73 -3.32
N ASN A 40 0.10 13.31 -4.30
CA ASN A 40 0.33 14.11 -5.50
C ASN A 40 -0.92 14.24 -6.37
N SER A 41 -1.72 13.17 -6.46
CA SER A 41 -2.99 13.17 -7.20
C SER A 41 -4.04 14.10 -6.55
N GLN A 42 -4.02 14.25 -5.23
CA GLN A 42 -4.89 15.18 -4.50
C GLN A 42 -4.42 16.64 -4.56
N SER A 43 -3.14 16.91 -4.85
CA SER A 43 -2.61 18.28 -4.96
C SER A 43 -2.84 18.95 -6.32
N THR A 44 -3.34 18.25 -7.33
CA THR A 44 -3.64 18.82 -8.66
C THR A 44 -5.07 19.37 -8.77
N GLY A 45 -5.74 19.60 -7.64
CA GLY A 45 -7.11 20.11 -7.56
C GLY A 45 -7.21 21.49 -6.89
N SER A 46 -6.30 22.43 -7.20
CA SER A 46 -6.37 23.81 -6.71
C SER A 46 -5.91 24.80 -7.77
#